data_AF-A0A942IQU4-F1
#
_entry.id   AF-A0A942IQU4-F1
#
_cell.length_a   1.000
_cell.length_b   1.000
_cell.length_c   1.000
_cell.angle_alpha   90.00
_cell.angle_beta   90.00
_cell.angle_gamma   90.00
#
_symmetry.space_group_name_H-M   'P 1'
#
loop_
_entity.id
_entity.type
_entity.pdbx_description
1 polymer ?
#
loop_
_entity_poly.entity_id
_entity_poly.type
_entity_poly.pdbx_seq_one_letter_code
_entity_poly.pdbx_strand_id
1 'polypeptide(L)'
;MVSRVPIDKLLGKVDSRFTLVIEAAKRARQINDYFNAVKRHDMVRVRPPRIGDMSSKPLTIAFQEIADDRVVYERTVEGIK
;
A
#
# COMPACT_ATOMS: atom_id res chain seq x y z
N MET A 1 -0.42 -14.44 10.98
CA MET A 1 -1.20 -13.58 11.90
C MET A 1 -0.86 -12.13 11.59
N VAL A 2 -1.81 -11.35 11.04
CA VAL A 2 -1.52 -9.98 10.58
C VAL A 2 -1.68 -9.03 11.77
N SER A 3 -0.59 -8.44 12.26
CA SER A 3 -0.64 -7.50 13.37
C SER A 3 -1.20 -6.15 12.91
N ARG A 4 -2.05 -5.54 13.73
CA ARG A 4 -2.53 -4.17 13.49
C ARG A 4 -1.36 -3.22 13.76
N VAL A 5 -0.99 -2.44 12.76
CA VAL A 5 -0.01 -1.35 12.92
C VAL A 5 -0.68 -0.20 13.67
N PRO A 6 -0.04 0.37 14.72
CA PRO A 6 -0.57 1.54 15.41
C PRO A 6 -0.58 2.75 14.47
N ILE A 7 -1.65 3.55 14.55
CA ILE A 7 -1.86 4.69 13.64
C ILE A 7 -0.75 5.74 13.77
N ASP A 8 -0.22 5.96 14.97
CA ASP A 8 0.85 6.94 15.21
C ASP A 8 2.13 6.61 14.42
N LYS A 9 2.45 5.32 14.28
CA LYS A 9 3.57 4.86 13.47
C LYS A 9 3.37 5.20 11.99
N LEU A 10 2.14 5.10 11.49
CA LEU A 10 1.80 5.42 10.09
C LEU A 10 1.78 6.93 9.84
N LEU A 11 1.28 7.71 10.79
CA LEU A 11 1.26 9.17 10.68
C LEU A 11 2.66 9.77 10.71
N GLY A 12 3.63 9.12 11.36
CA GLY A 12 5.04 9.50 11.26
C GLY A 12 5.67 9.27 9.87
N LYS A 13 4.99 8.61 8.93
CA LYS A 13 5.49 8.31 7.57
C LYS A 13 4.96 9.25 6.49
N VAL A 14 4.00 10.10 6.83
CA VAL A 14 3.32 10.97 5.89
C VAL A 14 3.17 12.38 6.46
N ASP A 15 2.92 13.34 5.59
CA ASP A 15 2.70 14.74 5.99
C ASP A 15 1.28 15.03 6.50
N SER A 16 0.29 14.20 6.15
CA SER A 16 -1.10 14.41 6.54
C SER A 16 -1.89 13.10 6.57
N ARG A 17 -2.97 13.07 7.37
CA ARG A 17 -3.91 11.95 7.43
C ARG A 17 -4.53 11.63 6.06
N PHE A 18 -4.78 12.65 5.24
CA PHE A 18 -5.34 12.47 3.90
C PHE A 18 -4.35 11.77 2.97
N THR A 19 -3.06 12.13 3.07
CA THR A 19 -1.97 11.47 2.35
C THR A 19 -1.90 10.00 2.73
N LEU A 20 -1.95 9.66 4.02
CA LEU A 20 -1.98 8.26 4.47
C LEU A 20 -3.12 7.48 3.83
N VAL A 21 -4.34 8.06 3.82
CA VAL A 21 -5.52 7.40 3.24
C VAL A 21 -5.33 7.15 1.75
N ILE A 22 -4.87 8.17 1.01
CA ILE A 22 -4.68 8.08 -0.44
C ILE A 22 -3.61 7.03 -0.77
N GLU A 23 -2.46 7.08 -0.10
CA GLU A 23 -1.34 6.18 -0.38
C GLU A 23 -1.63 4.74 0.03
N ALA A 24 -2.26 4.53 1.19
CA ALA A 24 -2.71 3.21 1.60
C ALA A 24 -3.76 2.65 0.63
N ALA A 25 -4.70 3.47 0.15
CA ALA A 25 -5.71 3.06 -0.81
C ALA A 25 -5.11 2.70 -2.19
N LYS A 26 -4.21 3.53 -2.71
CA LYS A 26 -3.48 3.27 -3.97
C LYS A 26 -2.73 1.95 -3.88
N ARG A 27 -1.95 1.76 -2.80
CA ARG A 27 -1.16 0.55 -2.62
C ARG A 27 -2.03 -0.69 -2.41
N ALA A 28 -3.12 -0.59 -1.65
CA ALA A 28 -4.07 -1.68 -1.47
C ALA A 28 -4.70 -2.14 -2.80
N ARG A 29 -5.00 -1.20 -3.72
CA ARG A 29 -5.49 -1.55 -5.07
C ARG A 29 -4.43 -2.31 -5.87
N GLN A 30 -3.17 -1.86 -5.87
CA GLN A 30 -2.07 -2.59 -6.53
C GLN A 30 -1.91 -4.01 -5.99
N ILE A 31 -2.01 -4.20 -4.67
CA ILE A 31 -1.92 -5.53 -4.05
C ILE A 31 -3.10 -6.41 -4.45
N ASN A 32 -4.31 -5.83 -4.47
CA ASN A 32 -5.50 -6.55 -4.91
C ASN A 32 -5.41 -6.98 -6.38
N ASP A 33 -4.96 -6.07 -7.25
CA ASP A 33 -4.76 -6.34 -8.67
C ASP A 33 -3.69 -7.41 -8.88
N TYR A 34 -2.61 -7.39 -8.09
CA TYR A 34 -1.60 -8.43 -8.07
C TYR A 34 -2.21 -9.80 -7.74
N PHE A 35 -2.95 -9.90 -6.63
CA PHE A 35 -3.56 -11.17 -6.22
C PHE A 35 -4.57 -11.68 -7.24
N ASN A 36 -5.35 -10.80 -7.87
CA ASN A 36 -6.29 -11.19 -8.90
C ASN A 36 -5.59 -11.68 -10.17
N ALA A 37 -4.51 -11.00 -10.60
CA ALA A 37 -3.71 -11.45 -11.74
C ALA A 37 -3.08 -12.82 -11.49
N VAL A 38 -2.51 -13.04 -10.30
CA VAL A 38 -1.94 -14.34 -9.92
C VAL A 38 -3.01 -15.44 -9.92
N LYS A 39 -4.19 -15.18 -9.35
CA LYS A 39 -5.31 -16.14 -9.32
C LYS A 39 -5.79 -16.53 -10.72
N ARG A 40 -5.75 -15.60 -11.68
CA ARG A 40 -6.16 -15.83 -13.07
C ARG A 40 -5.03 -16.35 -13.97
N HIS A 41 -3.82 -16.51 -13.43
CA HIS A 41 -2.60 -16.79 -14.20
C HIS A 41 -2.34 -15.76 -15.33
N ASP A 42 -2.74 -14.51 -15.10
CA ASP A 42 -2.52 -13.39 -16.02
C ASP A 42 -1.11 -12.79 -15.84
N MET A 43 -0.66 -12.01 -16.82
CA MET A 43 0.55 -11.20 -16.70
C MET A 43 0.39 -10.13 -15.62
N VAL A 44 1.29 -10.16 -14.63
CA VAL A 44 1.33 -9.18 -13.55
C VAL A 44 2.00 -7.88 -14.02
N ARG A 45 1.29 -6.76 -13.91
CA ARG A 45 1.80 -5.40 -14.25
C ARG A 45 2.15 -4.54 -13.04
N VAL A 46 1.87 -5.02 -11.84
CA VAL A 46 1.99 -4.26 -10.58
C VAL A 46 3.00 -4.94 -9.66
N ARG A 47 3.69 -4.15 -8.84
CA ARG A 47 4.68 -4.67 -7.89
C ARG A 47 4.01 -5.63 -6.89
N PRO A 48 4.56 -6.85 -6.67
CA PRO A 48 4.05 -7.78 -5.68
C PRO A 48 4.02 -7.18 -4.26
N PRO A 49 3.15 -7.68 -3.37
CA PRO A 49 3.25 -7.41 -1.95
C PRO A 49 4.58 -7.99 -1.43
N ARG A 50 5.30 -7.21 -0.62
CA ARG A 50 6.57 -7.58 0.00
C ARG A 50 6.39 -8.16 1.41
N ILE A 51 5.20 -8.02 1.98
CA ILE A 51 4.84 -8.47 3.33
C ILE A 51 3.45 -9.10 3.24
N GLY A 52 3.24 -10.17 4.00
CA GLY A 52 1.94 -10.80 4.15
C GLY A 52 1.59 -11.82 3.06
N ASP A 53 0.65 -12.69 3.41
CA ASP A 53 0.20 -13.80 2.56
C ASP A 53 -1.01 -13.41 1.69
N MET A 54 -1.31 -14.20 0.66
CA MET A 54 -2.48 -14.00 -0.23
C MET A 54 -3.84 -14.03 0.49
N SER A 55 -3.90 -14.57 1.72
CA SER A 55 -5.09 -14.58 2.57
C SER A 55 -5.31 -13.26 3.32
N SER A 56 -4.28 -12.42 3.40
CA SER A 56 -4.33 -11.16 4.14
C SER A 56 -5.11 -10.09 3.36
N LYS A 57 -5.85 -9.23 4.08
CA LYS A 57 -6.57 -8.12 3.46
C LYS A 57 -5.56 -7.16 2.80
N PRO A 58 -5.75 -6.76 1.52
CA PRO A 58 -4.81 -5.89 0.80
C PRO A 58 -4.48 -4.58 1.53
N LEU A 59 -5.47 -3.98 2.19
CA LEU A 59 -5.27 -2.76 2.96
C LEU A 59 -4.37 -2.96 4.18
N THR A 60 -4.44 -4.11 4.83
CA THR A 60 -3.60 -4.41 5.98
C THR A 60 -2.14 -4.60 5.55
N ILE A 61 -1.91 -5.25 4.41
CA ILE A 61 -0.57 -5.34 3.81
C ILE A 61 -0.05 -3.94 3.45
N ALA A 62 -0.88 -3.10 2.83
CA ALA A 62 -0.49 -1.73 2.47
C ALA A 62 -0.02 -0.92 3.69
N PHE A 63 -0.74 -1.00 4.83
CA PHE A 63 -0.31 -0.33 6.05
C PHE A 63 1.01 -0.87 6.61
N GLN A 64 1.24 -2.18 6.54
CA GLN A 64 2.53 -2.76 6.97
C GLN A 64 3.68 -2.29 6.09
N GLU A 65 3.49 -2.26 4.77
CA GLU A 65 4.53 -1.79 3.86
C GLU A 65 4.84 -0.29 4.04
N ILE A 66 3.83 0.53 4.35
CA ILE A 66 4.03 1.95 4.72
C ILE A 66 4.80 2.04 6.04
N ALA A 67 4.44 1.24 7.05
CA ALA A 67 5.09 1.24 8.35
C ALA A 67 6.58 0.86 8.31
N ASP A 68 6.97 0.07 7.30
CA ASP A 68 8.33 -0.42 7.08
C ASP A 68 9.11 0.41 6.04
N ASP A 69 8.64 1.62 5.70
CA ASP A 69 9.29 2.53 4.75
C ASP A 69 9.47 1.95 3.33
N ARG A 70 8.63 0.98 2.95
CA ARG A 70 8.71 0.31 1.63
C ARG A 70 7.86 0.99 0.56
N VAL A 71 7.03 1.94 0.97
CA VAL A 71 6.20 2.79 0.12
C VAL A 71 6.58 4.23 0.45
N VAL A 72 7.18 4.91 -0.52
CA VAL A 72 7.54 6.33 -0.41
C VAL A 72 6.51 7.12 -1.19
N TYR A 73 5.96 8.15 -0.56
CA TYR A 73 5.09 9.12 -1.20
C TYR A 73 5.92 10.29 -1.70
N GLU A 74 5.73 10.64 -2.96
CA GLU A 74 6.29 11.87 -3.54
C GLU A 74 5.15 12.86 -3.81
N ARG A 75 5.26 14.06 -3.21
CA ARG A 75 4.44 15.21 -3.64
C ARG A 75 4.98 15.70 -4.97
N THR A 76 4.25 15.43 -6.05
CA THR A 76 4.45 16.17 -7.29
C THR A 76 3.92 17.59 -7.09
N VAL A 77 4.82 18.56 -7.01
CA VAL A 77 4.49 20.00 -6.84
C VAL A 77 3.94 20.64 -8.13
N GLU A 78 3.95 19.92 -9.24
CA GLU A 78 3.41 20.44 -10.50
C GLU A 78 1.89 20.37 -10.51
N GLY A 79 1.29 21.45 -9.99
CA GLY A 79 0.00 21.90 -10.47
C GLY A 79 0.11 22.14 -11.98
N ILE A 80 -0.80 21.53 -12.72
CA ILE A 80 -1.03 21.81 -14.14
C ILE A 80 -1.17 23.33 -14.28
N LYS A 81 -0.20 23.96 -14.95
CA LYS A 81 -0.36 25.30 -15.53
C LYS A 81 -0.95 25.16 -16.92
#